data_AF-A0A6B3UGN0-F1
#
_entry.id   AF-A0A6B3UGN0-F1
#
_cell.length_a   1.000
_cell.length_b   1.000
_cell.length_c   1.000
_cell.angle_alpha   90.00
_cell.angle_beta   90.00
_cell.angle_gamma   90.00
#
_symmetry.space_group_name_H-M   'P 1'
#
loop_
_entity.id
_entity.type
_entity.pdbx_description
1 polymer ?
#
loop_
_entity_poly.entity_id
_entity_poly.type
_entity_poly.pdbx_seq_one_letter_code
_entity_poly.pdbx_strand_id
1 'polypeptide(L)'
;MKSIVMALALALAAGASAQFSPVQAAPTQAEPSQAAMDKANGLLAQAQALQEKGDLAGALKLVGEAALAVDNPDLMHKLGHLYQTADAQKAVPDHVALSLRWFKLAADRKQADSLAHYGQALVDGAGVKRDHAEGVRMLLDAREGGYHGAYAALEKIAETQKLAVECAVAMAARKGYEPAKQQELVMGRATEWRLVRSGAGDKRRGDTLSIYGARDRGMSESSAYAELHLSTGGFTRMETVVIPVGSDREFRYDQPADYVDASAQGERDAAEILSACKR
;
A
#
# COMPACT_ATOMS: atom_id res chain seq x y z
N MET A 1 24.26 22.98 -17.78
CA MET A 1 22.95 22.36 -17.46
C MET A 1 22.53 21.54 -18.67
N LYS A 2 22.50 20.21 -18.58
CA LYS A 2 21.97 19.38 -19.69
C LYS A 2 20.47 19.68 -19.80
N SER A 3 20.00 20.08 -20.98
CA SER A 3 18.60 20.44 -21.22
C SER A 3 17.70 19.25 -20.86
N ILE A 4 16.70 19.51 -20.00
CA ILE A 4 15.73 18.51 -19.52
C ILE A 4 14.99 17.90 -20.72
N VAL A 5 14.66 18.72 -21.72
CA VAL A 5 14.00 18.28 -22.96
C VAL A 5 14.93 17.44 -23.85
N MET A 6 16.24 17.71 -23.85
CA MET A 6 17.22 16.91 -24.60
C MET A 6 17.34 15.47 -24.06
N ALA A 7 17.21 15.27 -22.74
CA ALA A 7 17.18 13.93 -22.14
C ALA A 7 15.88 13.16 -22.44
N LEU A 8 14.77 13.87 -22.65
CA LEU A 8 13.46 13.30 -23.00
C LEU A 8 13.38 12.98 -24.50
N ALA A 9 13.98 13.81 -25.36
CA ALA A 9 14.10 13.56 -26.80
C ALA A 9 14.96 12.32 -27.11
N LEU A 10 16.07 12.10 -26.38
CA LEU A 10 16.86 10.87 -26.51
C LEU A 10 16.06 9.61 -26.10
N ALA A 11 15.09 9.74 -25.19
CA ALA A 11 14.28 8.62 -24.74
C ALA A 11 13.24 8.16 -25.78
N LEU A 12 12.77 9.05 -26.66
CA LEU A 12 11.94 8.67 -27.80
C LEU A 12 12.72 7.93 -28.90
N ALA A 13 14.04 8.13 -28.98
CA ALA A 13 14.88 7.53 -30.01
C ALA A 13 15.38 6.12 -29.68
N ALA A 14 15.20 5.62 -28.46
CA ALA A 14 15.70 4.32 -28.02
C ALA A 14 14.81 3.12 -28.42
N GLY A 15 13.83 3.32 -29.32
CA GLY A 15 13.14 2.22 -29.98
C GLY A 15 14.03 1.58 -31.05
N ALA A 16 14.17 0.26 -31.02
CA ALA A 16 14.90 -0.59 -31.96
C ALA A 16 16.43 -0.70 -31.75
N SER A 17 16.83 -1.65 -30.91
CA SER A 17 17.48 -2.92 -31.33
C SER A 17 18.17 -3.59 -30.15
N ALA A 18 17.50 -4.56 -29.52
CA ALA A 18 18.13 -5.52 -28.63
C ALA A 18 17.62 -6.91 -28.97
N GLN A 19 18.48 -7.70 -29.63
CA GLN A 19 18.27 -9.14 -29.80
C GLN A 19 18.49 -9.80 -28.43
N PHE A 20 17.41 -10.20 -27.75
CA PHE A 20 17.49 -11.12 -26.60
C PHE A 20 16.32 -12.11 -26.61
N SER A 21 16.65 -13.34 -26.22
CA SER A 21 15.84 -14.58 -26.22
C SER A 21 14.51 -14.50 -25.42
N PRO A 22 13.57 -15.45 -25.63
CA PRO A 22 12.16 -15.26 -25.29
C PRO A 22 11.89 -15.58 -23.82
N VAL A 23 11.85 -14.54 -22.99
CA VAL A 23 10.96 -14.52 -21.82
C VAL A 23 9.63 -13.95 -22.30
N GLN A 24 8.52 -14.60 -21.94
CA GLN A 24 7.17 -14.29 -22.40
C GLN A 24 6.94 -12.78 -22.53
N ALA A 25 6.78 -12.34 -23.79
CA ALA A 25 6.53 -10.95 -24.11
C ALA A 25 5.24 -10.51 -23.40
N ALA A 26 5.37 -9.53 -22.50
CA ALA A 26 4.26 -8.68 -22.13
C ALA A 26 3.54 -8.22 -23.42
N PRO A 27 2.22 -8.02 -23.41
CA PRO A 27 1.50 -7.56 -24.60
C PRO A 27 2.20 -6.32 -25.13
N THR A 28 2.80 -6.45 -26.31
CA THR A 28 3.54 -5.38 -26.96
C THR A 28 2.56 -4.24 -27.16
N GLN A 29 2.80 -3.13 -26.47
CA GLN A 29 2.10 -1.88 -26.75
C GLN A 29 2.23 -1.62 -28.25
N ALA A 30 1.10 -1.31 -28.90
CA ALA A 30 1.11 -1.05 -30.33
C ALA A 30 2.13 0.05 -30.63
N GLU A 31 3.09 -0.24 -31.53
CA GLU A 31 4.11 0.74 -31.86
C GLU A 31 3.44 2.03 -32.37
N PRO A 32 3.85 3.21 -31.87
CA PRO A 32 3.24 4.46 -32.27
C PRO A 32 3.46 4.70 -33.76
N SER A 33 2.41 5.16 -34.43
CA SER A 33 2.51 5.46 -35.87
C SER A 33 3.59 6.50 -36.14
N GLN A 34 4.20 6.46 -37.33
CA GLN A 34 5.19 7.46 -37.74
C GLN A 34 4.64 8.89 -37.59
N ALA A 35 3.36 9.10 -37.93
CA ALA A 35 2.70 10.39 -37.73
C ALA A 35 2.61 10.83 -36.26
N ALA A 36 2.42 9.88 -35.34
CA ALA A 36 2.46 10.15 -33.90
C ALA A 36 3.87 10.52 -33.43
N MET A 37 4.89 9.83 -33.93
CA MET A 37 6.30 10.14 -33.65
C MET A 37 6.69 11.52 -34.19
N ASP A 38 6.32 11.86 -35.42
CA ASP A 38 6.59 13.16 -36.03
C ASP A 38 5.91 14.29 -35.24
N LYS A 39 4.66 14.06 -34.83
CA LYS A 39 3.93 14.98 -33.95
C LYS A 39 4.64 15.16 -32.61
N ALA A 40 5.03 14.07 -31.95
CA ALA A 40 5.71 14.11 -30.66
C ALA A 40 7.06 14.84 -30.75
N ASN A 41 7.84 14.61 -31.81
CA ASN A 41 9.10 15.31 -32.05
C ASN A 41 8.89 16.82 -32.26
N GLY A 42 7.86 17.20 -33.02
CA GLY A 42 7.48 18.61 -33.21
C GLY A 42 7.05 19.29 -31.89
N LEU A 43 6.33 18.58 -31.03
CA LEU A 43 5.93 19.07 -29.71
C LEU A 43 7.12 19.21 -28.76
N LEU A 44 8.06 18.27 -28.76
CA LEU A 44 9.29 18.37 -27.95
C LEU A 44 10.20 19.51 -28.39
N ALA A 45 10.32 19.76 -29.70
CA ALA A 45 11.08 20.90 -30.21
C ALA A 45 10.48 22.23 -29.72
N GLN A 46 9.15 22.35 -29.74
CA GLN A 46 8.44 23.51 -29.18
C GLN A 46 8.60 23.61 -27.66
N ALA A 47 8.55 22.48 -26.94
CA ALA A 47 8.78 22.45 -25.50
C ALA A 47 10.16 22.97 -25.13
N GLN A 48 11.19 22.61 -25.90
CA GLN A 48 12.54 23.10 -25.71
C GLN A 48 12.62 24.62 -25.89
N ALA A 49 12.02 25.15 -26.95
CA ALA A 49 12.00 26.58 -27.21
C ALA A 49 11.27 27.38 -26.10
N LEU A 50 10.22 26.82 -25.49
CA LEU A 50 9.55 27.42 -24.33
C LEU A 50 10.43 27.38 -23.08
N GLN A 51 11.11 26.26 -22.84
CA GLN A 51 12.03 26.14 -21.71
C GLN A 51 13.18 27.15 -21.81
N GLU A 52 13.76 27.34 -23.00
CA GLU A 52 14.82 28.34 -23.23
C GLU A 52 14.36 29.78 -22.99
N LYS A 53 13.05 30.04 -23.16
CA LYS A 53 12.42 31.32 -22.83
C LYS A 53 12.02 31.45 -21.35
N GLY A 54 12.27 30.42 -20.53
CA GLY A 54 11.90 30.38 -19.12
C GLY A 54 10.45 29.95 -18.84
N ASP A 55 9.67 29.57 -19.86
CA ASP A 55 8.31 29.05 -19.70
C ASP A 55 8.32 27.54 -19.47
N LEU A 56 8.62 27.14 -18.22
CA LEU A 56 8.61 25.74 -17.82
C LEU A 56 7.21 25.12 -17.89
N ALA A 57 6.17 25.87 -17.50
CA ALA A 57 4.81 25.36 -17.47
C ALA A 57 4.32 24.99 -18.87
N GLY A 58 4.56 25.86 -19.85
CA GLY A 58 4.27 25.60 -21.25
C GLY A 58 5.11 24.43 -21.81
N ALA A 59 6.39 24.37 -21.46
CA ALA A 59 7.26 23.26 -21.88
C ALA A 59 6.75 21.89 -21.38
N LEU A 60 6.42 21.78 -20.08
CA LEU A 60 5.92 20.52 -19.49
C LEU A 60 4.56 20.12 -20.04
N LYS A 61 3.71 21.08 -20.39
CA LYS A 61 2.44 20.81 -21.08
C LYS A 61 2.69 20.15 -22.44
N LEU A 62 3.59 20.70 -23.26
CA LEU A 62 3.93 20.15 -24.57
C LEU A 62 4.60 18.77 -24.47
N VAL A 63 5.44 18.54 -23.45
CA VAL A 63 5.99 17.20 -23.16
C VAL A 63 4.85 16.22 -22.84
N GLY A 64 3.84 16.64 -22.08
CA GLY A 64 2.65 15.82 -21.81
C GLY A 64 1.86 15.48 -23.07
N GLU A 65 1.64 16.45 -23.95
CA GLU A 65 0.98 16.23 -25.25
C GLU A 65 1.79 15.27 -26.14
N ALA A 66 3.12 15.36 -26.11
CA ALA A 66 4.00 14.43 -26.81
C ALA A 66 3.88 13.01 -26.24
N ALA A 67 3.90 12.86 -24.91
CA ALA A 67 3.75 11.57 -24.24
C ALA A 67 2.42 10.89 -24.56
N LEU A 68 1.34 11.65 -24.61
CA LEU A 68 0.02 11.16 -24.99
C LEU A 68 -0.06 10.80 -26.49
N ALA A 69 0.64 11.52 -27.36
CA ALA A 69 0.60 11.25 -28.80
C ALA A 69 1.18 9.87 -29.15
N VAL A 70 2.25 9.46 -28.47
CA VAL A 70 2.93 8.16 -28.69
C VAL A 70 2.59 7.10 -27.65
N ASP A 71 1.68 7.42 -26.73
CA ASP A 71 1.27 6.58 -25.61
C ASP A 71 2.41 6.00 -24.74
N ASN A 72 3.51 6.74 -24.61
CA ASN A 72 4.75 6.21 -24.04
C ASN A 72 4.75 6.31 -22.50
N PRO A 73 4.69 5.18 -21.78
CA PRO A 73 4.64 5.17 -20.32
C PRO A 73 5.92 5.68 -19.64
N ASP A 74 7.09 5.48 -20.24
CA ASP A 74 8.35 6.00 -19.69
C ASP A 74 8.45 7.51 -19.81
N LEU A 75 7.88 8.09 -20.87
CA LEU A 75 7.80 9.54 -21.02
C LEU A 75 6.83 10.14 -19.99
N MET A 76 5.70 9.47 -19.75
CA MET A 76 4.75 9.84 -18.70
C MET A 76 5.39 9.75 -17.30
N HIS A 77 6.13 8.67 -17.01
CA HIS A 77 6.88 8.49 -15.77
C HIS A 77 7.87 9.63 -15.55
N LYS A 78 8.70 9.92 -16.55
CA LYS A 78 9.68 11.01 -16.49
C LYS A 78 8.99 12.36 -16.27
N LEU A 79 7.89 12.62 -16.97
CA LEU A 79 7.10 13.84 -16.77
C LEU A 79 6.58 13.98 -15.34
N GLY A 80 6.19 12.87 -14.70
CA GLY A 80 5.87 12.84 -13.27
C GLY A 80 7.00 13.40 -12.40
N HIS A 81 8.24 12.98 -12.63
CA HIS A 81 9.41 13.51 -11.93
C HIS A 81 9.71 14.98 -12.25
N LEU A 82 9.44 15.42 -13.48
CA LEU A 82 9.62 16.83 -13.85
C LEU A 82 8.66 17.74 -13.08
N TYR A 83 7.41 17.34 -12.93
CA TYR A 83 6.47 18.09 -12.10
C TYR A 83 6.87 18.07 -10.62
N GLN A 84 7.38 16.96 -10.08
CA GLN A 84 7.91 16.92 -8.70
C GLN A 84 9.06 17.92 -8.49
N THR A 85 9.97 18.03 -9.45
CA THR A 85 11.13 18.92 -9.37
C THR A 85 10.84 20.36 -9.78
N ALA A 86 9.71 20.62 -10.45
CA ALA A 86 9.23 21.95 -10.77
C ALA A 86 8.86 22.77 -9.52
N ASP A 87 8.62 22.12 -8.37
CA ASP A 87 8.43 22.75 -7.06
C ASP A 87 9.56 23.72 -6.72
N ALA A 88 10.81 23.29 -6.99
CA ALA A 88 12.02 24.06 -6.68
C ALA A 88 12.09 25.40 -7.43
N GLN A 89 11.28 25.59 -8.47
CA GLN A 89 11.25 26.79 -9.30
C GLN A 89 10.01 27.66 -9.05
N LYS A 90 9.06 27.23 -8.19
CA LYS A 90 7.74 27.87 -7.97
C LYS A 90 7.00 28.24 -9.26
N ALA A 91 7.36 27.61 -10.39
CA ALA A 91 6.93 28.01 -11.72
C ALA A 91 5.60 27.35 -12.12
N VAL A 92 5.20 26.28 -11.42
CA VAL A 92 4.04 25.46 -11.76
C VAL A 92 3.16 25.27 -10.51
N PRO A 93 1.97 25.91 -10.47
CA PRO A 93 0.96 25.62 -9.47
C PRO A 93 0.53 24.14 -9.51
N ASP A 94 0.15 23.58 -8.35
CA ASP A 94 -0.36 22.20 -8.23
C ASP A 94 0.55 21.09 -8.78
N HIS A 95 1.86 21.34 -8.86
CA HIS A 95 2.83 20.43 -9.46
C HIS A 95 2.84 19.03 -8.80
N VAL A 96 2.57 18.91 -7.49
CA VAL A 96 2.43 17.60 -6.82
C VAL A 96 1.25 16.80 -7.41
N ALA A 97 0.10 17.45 -7.57
CA ALA A 97 -1.09 16.79 -8.12
C ALA A 97 -0.90 16.43 -9.59
N LEU A 98 -0.21 17.28 -10.37
CA LEU A 98 0.15 16.98 -11.76
C LEU A 98 1.12 15.81 -11.84
N SER A 99 2.14 15.77 -10.98
CA SER A 99 3.09 14.66 -10.91
C SER A 99 2.39 13.32 -10.68
N LEU A 100 1.51 13.26 -9.68
CA LEU A 100 0.76 12.04 -9.35
C LEU A 100 -0.21 11.62 -10.46
N ARG A 101 -0.80 12.58 -11.20
CA ARG A 101 -1.61 12.26 -12.40
C ARG A 101 -0.78 11.57 -13.47
N TRP A 102 0.44 12.03 -13.72
CA TRP A 102 1.32 11.42 -14.73
C TRP A 102 1.86 10.06 -14.29
N PHE A 103 2.24 9.88 -13.02
CA PHE A 103 2.57 8.57 -12.51
C PHE A 103 1.38 7.62 -12.58
N LYS A 104 0.17 8.07 -12.25
CA LYS A 104 -1.03 7.24 -12.41
C LYS A 104 -1.20 6.79 -13.86
N LEU A 105 -1.06 7.69 -14.83
CA LEU A 105 -1.25 7.37 -16.24
C LEU A 105 -0.22 6.36 -16.77
N ALA A 106 1.03 6.49 -16.32
CA ALA A 106 2.10 5.52 -16.60
C ALA A 106 1.86 4.18 -15.89
N ALA A 107 1.39 4.20 -14.65
CA ALA A 107 1.03 3.01 -13.88
C ALA A 107 -0.16 2.25 -14.49
N ASP A 108 -1.15 2.96 -15.04
CA ASP A 108 -2.28 2.39 -15.79
C ASP A 108 -1.78 1.62 -17.03
N ARG A 109 -0.58 1.95 -17.54
CA ARG A 109 0.16 1.26 -18.62
C ARG A 109 1.18 0.24 -18.11
N LYS A 110 1.13 -0.13 -16.84
CA LYS A 110 2.00 -1.13 -16.19
C LYS A 110 3.48 -0.74 -16.17
N GLN A 111 3.81 0.54 -16.22
CA GLN A 111 5.17 1.02 -16.00
C GLN A 111 5.56 0.78 -14.53
N ALA A 112 6.58 -0.07 -14.31
CA ALA A 112 6.92 -0.60 -12.99
C ALA A 112 7.31 0.48 -11.97
N ASP A 113 8.16 1.44 -12.36
CA ASP A 113 8.55 2.56 -11.49
C ASP A 113 7.34 3.40 -11.09
N SER A 114 6.44 3.69 -12.03
CA SER A 114 5.26 4.52 -11.79
C SER A 114 4.20 3.83 -10.95
N LEU A 115 4.06 2.50 -11.11
CA LEU A 115 3.28 1.66 -10.20
C LEU A 115 3.78 1.84 -8.76
N ALA A 116 5.09 1.84 -8.54
CA ALA A 116 5.65 2.06 -7.21
C ALA A 116 5.45 3.49 -6.68
N HIS A 117 5.68 4.51 -7.50
CA HIS A 117 5.52 5.91 -7.09
C HIS A 117 4.07 6.25 -6.74
N TYR A 118 3.12 5.83 -7.58
CA TYR A 118 1.70 6.05 -7.30
C TYR A 118 1.20 5.15 -6.17
N GLY A 119 1.66 3.90 -6.11
CA GLY A 119 1.35 2.97 -5.02
C GLY A 119 1.78 3.51 -3.65
N GLN A 120 2.99 4.07 -3.55
CA GLN A 120 3.46 4.73 -2.33
C GLN A 120 2.58 5.93 -1.96
N ALA A 121 2.19 6.76 -2.94
CA ALA A 121 1.31 7.89 -2.69
C ALA A 121 -0.07 7.46 -2.14
N LEU A 122 -0.60 6.32 -2.61
CA LEU A 122 -1.83 5.73 -2.08
C LEU A 122 -1.67 5.18 -0.66
N VAL A 123 -0.53 4.55 -0.34
CA VAL A 123 -0.22 4.07 1.02
C VAL A 123 -0.16 5.24 2.00
N ASP A 124 0.53 6.32 1.63
CA ASP A 124 0.76 7.47 2.50
C ASP A 124 -0.40 8.48 2.50
N GLY A 125 -1.25 8.45 1.47
CA GLY A 125 -2.25 9.51 1.23
C GLY A 125 -1.62 10.84 0.81
N ALA A 126 -0.44 10.80 0.20
CA ALA A 126 0.31 12.00 -0.18
C ALA A 126 -0.22 12.57 -1.50
N GLY A 127 -1.00 13.65 -1.43
CA GLY A 127 -1.57 14.32 -2.62
C GLY A 127 -2.67 13.55 -3.35
N VAL A 128 -3.03 12.36 -2.85
CA VAL A 128 -4.16 11.53 -3.29
C VAL A 128 -4.91 11.01 -2.07
N LYS A 129 -6.16 10.59 -2.25
CA LYS A 129 -6.91 9.90 -1.19
C LYS A 129 -6.19 8.60 -0.84
N ARG A 130 -5.92 8.40 0.45
CA ARG A 130 -5.24 7.19 0.96
C ARG A 130 -6.06 5.95 0.62
N ASP A 131 -5.40 4.96 0.02
CA ASP A 131 -5.91 3.62 -0.25
C ASP A 131 -4.77 2.62 -0.05
N HIS A 132 -4.61 2.16 1.19
CA HIS A 132 -3.47 1.33 1.56
C HIS A 132 -3.48 -0.02 0.84
N ALA A 133 -4.65 -0.63 0.66
CA ALA A 133 -4.77 -1.93 0.01
C ALA A 133 -4.37 -1.85 -1.46
N GLU A 134 -4.90 -0.85 -2.17
CA GLU A 134 -4.54 -0.63 -3.57
C GLU A 134 -3.07 -0.22 -3.73
N GLY A 135 -2.56 0.64 -2.84
CA GLY A 135 -1.17 1.09 -2.89
C GLY A 135 -0.16 -0.06 -2.74
N VAL A 136 -0.42 -0.97 -1.80
CA VAL A 136 0.36 -2.21 -1.66
C VAL A 136 0.26 -3.07 -2.91
N ARG A 137 -0.96 -3.27 -3.45
CA ARG A 137 -1.17 -4.09 -4.64
C ARG A 137 -0.34 -3.55 -5.82
N MET A 138 -0.31 -2.24 -6.01
CA MET A 138 0.51 -1.59 -7.04
C MET A 138 2.02 -1.75 -6.78
N LEU A 139 2.47 -1.74 -5.52
CA LEU A 139 3.86 -2.02 -5.18
C LEU A 139 4.23 -3.49 -5.46
N LEU A 140 3.31 -4.43 -5.29
CA LEU A 140 3.50 -5.83 -5.68
C LEU A 140 3.59 -5.97 -7.21
N ASP A 141 2.68 -5.35 -7.96
CA ASP A 141 2.75 -5.30 -9.42
C ASP A 141 4.10 -4.68 -9.89
N ALA A 142 4.57 -3.62 -9.22
CA ALA A 142 5.85 -2.97 -9.53
C ALA A 142 7.05 -3.92 -9.29
N ARG A 143 7.02 -4.67 -8.19
CA ARG A 143 8.02 -5.67 -7.84
C ARG A 143 8.08 -6.77 -8.89
N GLU A 144 6.93 -7.28 -9.32
CA GLU A 144 6.82 -8.28 -10.40
C GLU A 144 7.29 -7.73 -11.75
N GLY A 145 7.04 -6.44 -12.00
CA GLY A 145 7.58 -5.70 -13.15
C GLY A 145 9.08 -5.42 -13.08
N GLY A 146 9.80 -5.90 -12.06
CA GLY A 146 11.25 -5.78 -11.93
C GLY A 146 11.75 -4.48 -11.30
N TYR A 147 10.88 -3.63 -10.76
CA TYR A 147 11.30 -2.42 -10.06
C TYR A 147 11.85 -2.77 -8.66
N HIS A 148 13.18 -2.79 -8.53
CA HIS A 148 13.85 -3.16 -7.29
C HIS A 148 13.50 -2.25 -6.09
N GLY A 149 13.16 -0.97 -6.34
CA GLY A 149 12.74 -0.05 -5.28
C GLY A 149 11.46 -0.48 -4.55
N ALA A 150 10.60 -1.26 -5.20
CA ALA A 150 9.37 -1.77 -4.59
C ALA A 150 9.66 -2.76 -3.44
N TYR A 151 10.77 -3.51 -3.49
CA TYR A 151 11.14 -4.43 -2.40
C TYR A 151 11.35 -3.67 -1.09
N ALA A 152 12.16 -2.60 -1.14
CA ALA A 152 12.45 -1.79 0.05
C ALA A 152 11.19 -1.08 0.59
N ALA A 153 10.32 -0.60 -0.31
CA ALA A 153 9.05 0.00 0.08
C ALA A 153 8.12 -1.00 0.79
N LEU A 154 7.94 -2.19 0.20
CA LEU A 154 7.14 -3.27 0.77
C LEU A 154 7.71 -3.78 2.10
N GLU A 155 9.03 -3.90 2.22
CA GLU A 155 9.69 -4.28 3.47
C GLU A 155 9.44 -3.23 4.57
N LYS A 156 9.59 -1.94 4.25
CA LYS A 156 9.29 -0.85 5.18
C LYS A 156 7.82 -0.87 5.63
N ILE A 157 6.89 -1.09 4.71
CA ILE A 157 5.46 -1.22 5.03
C ILE A 157 5.25 -2.42 5.96
N ALA A 158 5.80 -3.59 5.61
CA ALA A 158 5.66 -4.81 6.41
C ALA A 158 6.21 -4.63 7.83
N GLU A 159 7.39 -4.03 8.00
CA GLU A 159 7.95 -3.77 9.33
C GLU A 159 7.11 -2.76 10.12
N THR A 160 6.60 -1.71 9.47
CA THR A 160 5.72 -0.73 10.12
C THR A 160 4.43 -1.39 10.62
N GLN A 161 3.80 -2.23 9.78
CA GLN A 161 2.58 -2.95 10.16
C GLN A 161 2.83 -3.99 11.25
N LYS A 162 3.95 -4.71 11.19
CA LYS A 162 4.36 -5.65 12.23
C LYS A 162 4.52 -4.94 13.57
N LEU A 163 5.22 -3.80 13.61
CA LEU A 163 5.39 -3.01 14.85
C LEU A 163 4.04 -2.50 15.39
N ALA A 164 3.10 -2.13 14.52
CA ALA A 164 1.75 -1.75 14.93
C ALA A 164 1.00 -2.92 15.59
N VAL A 165 1.12 -4.13 15.04
CA VAL A 165 0.54 -5.36 15.61
C VAL A 165 1.19 -5.70 16.96
N GLU A 166 2.52 -5.64 17.06
CA GLU A 166 3.24 -5.89 18.32
C GLU A 166 2.84 -4.89 19.41
N CYS A 167 2.69 -3.61 19.05
CA CYS A 167 2.14 -2.58 19.94
C CYS A 167 0.74 -2.95 20.42
N ALA A 168 -0.15 -3.34 19.50
CA ALA A 168 -1.54 -3.66 19.82
C ALA A 168 -1.64 -4.86 20.77
N VAL A 169 -0.85 -5.89 20.51
CA VAL A 169 -0.70 -7.07 21.37
C VAL A 169 -0.21 -6.67 22.77
N ALA A 170 0.84 -5.86 22.86
CA ALA A 170 1.39 -5.42 24.15
C ALA A 170 0.38 -4.58 24.94
N MET A 171 -0.40 -3.73 24.28
CA MET A 171 -1.44 -2.93 24.94
C MET A 171 -2.64 -3.77 25.39
N ALA A 172 -3.08 -4.74 24.57
CA ALA A 172 -4.12 -5.68 24.97
C ALA A 172 -3.73 -6.43 26.26
N ALA A 173 -2.50 -6.94 26.32
CA ALA A 173 -1.97 -7.60 27.51
C ALA A 173 -1.96 -6.69 28.76
N ARG A 174 -1.53 -5.42 28.62
CA ARG A 174 -1.54 -4.45 29.73
C ARG A 174 -2.95 -4.12 30.23
N LYS A 175 -3.95 -4.24 29.36
CA LYS A 175 -5.37 -4.07 29.70
C LYS A 175 -6.00 -5.34 30.31
N GLY A 176 -5.22 -6.39 30.50
CA GLY A 176 -5.66 -7.65 31.12
C GLY A 176 -6.28 -8.65 30.15
N TYR A 177 -6.16 -8.42 28.84
CA TYR A 177 -6.54 -9.44 27.87
C TYR A 177 -5.47 -10.55 27.85
N GLU A 178 -5.92 -11.80 27.79
CA GLU A 178 -5.07 -12.98 27.64
C GLU A 178 -5.25 -13.58 26.24
N PRO A 179 -4.20 -14.15 25.62
CA PRO A 179 -4.31 -14.75 24.30
C PRO A 179 -5.19 -16.02 24.36
N ALA A 180 -6.06 -16.16 23.36
CA ALA A 180 -6.79 -17.40 23.12
C ALA A 180 -5.82 -18.55 22.81
N LYS A 181 -6.03 -19.75 23.38
CA LYS A 181 -5.21 -20.93 23.05
C LYS A 181 -5.50 -21.37 21.60
N GLN A 182 -4.46 -21.85 20.93
CA GLN A 182 -4.36 -21.98 19.47
C GLN A 182 -5.35 -22.98 18.80
N GLN A 183 -6.02 -23.84 19.58
CA GLN A 183 -6.94 -24.87 19.08
C GLN A 183 -8.30 -24.30 18.60
N GLU A 184 -8.54 -23.00 18.81
CA GLU A 184 -9.78 -22.27 18.50
C GLU A 184 -9.70 -21.39 17.24
N LEU A 185 -8.54 -21.35 16.57
CA LEU A 185 -8.31 -20.53 15.37
C LEU A 185 -8.86 -21.24 14.11
N VAL A 186 -10.19 -21.31 13.98
CA VAL A 186 -10.84 -21.87 12.78
C VAL A 186 -10.61 -21.01 11.53
N MET A 187 -10.29 -19.73 11.70
CA MET A 187 -10.06 -18.80 10.59
C MET A 187 -8.73 -18.08 10.80
N GLY A 188 -7.63 -18.81 10.57
CA GLY A 188 -6.27 -18.29 10.65
C GLY A 188 -6.14 -16.95 9.92
N ARG A 189 -5.83 -15.88 10.69
CA ARG A 189 -5.32 -14.55 10.31
C ARG A 189 -5.38 -13.55 11.49
N ALA A 190 -6.30 -13.76 12.44
CA ALA A 190 -6.44 -12.95 13.66
C ALA A 190 -5.71 -13.56 14.87
N THR A 191 -5.33 -12.75 15.86
CA THR A 191 -4.88 -13.21 17.18
C THR A 191 -6.02 -12.80 18.06
N GLU A 192 -6.72 -13.79 18.57
CA GLU A 192 -7.81 -13.53 19.47
C GLU A 192 -7.26 -13.38 20.89
N TRP A 193 -7.73 -12.34 21.55
CA TRP A 193 -7.39 -11.94 22.91
C TRP A 193 -8.69 -11.80 23.68
N ARG A 194 -8.71 -12.19 24.95
CA ARG A 194 -9.95 -12.19 25.74
C ARG A 194 -9.72 -11.58 27.11
N LEU A 195 -10.65 -10.72 27.51
CA LEU A 195 -10.70 -10.13 28.84
C LEU A 195 -11.87 -10.74 29.60
N VAL A 196 -11.54 -11.62 30.55
CA VAL A 196 -12.53 -12.26 31.40
C VAL A 196 -12.85 -11.34 32.58
N ARG A 197 -14.12 -10.97 32.71
CA ARG A 197 -14.62 -10.15 33.81
C ARG A 197 -15.32 -11.01 34.86
N SER A 198 -15.53 -10.41 36.03
CA SER A 198 -16.19 -11.07 37.15
C SER A 198 -17.54 -11.69 36.74
N GLY A 199 -17.79 -12.85 37.32
CA GLY A 199 -18.98 -13.67 37.11
C GLY A 199 -19.35 -14.39 38.40
N ALA A 200 -20.63 -14.75 38.55
CA ALA A 200 -21.13 -15.47 39.71
C ALA A 200 -21.07 -16.99 39.46
N GLY A 201 -20.51 -17.75 40.40
CA GLY A 201 -20.30 -19.19 40.24
C GLY A 201 -19.33 -19.51 39.09
N ASP A 202 -19.62 -20.54 38.30
CA ASP A 202 -18.77 -20.98 37.18
C ASP A 202 -18.97 -20.17 35.88
N LYS A 203 -19.90 -19.19 35.87
CA LYS A 203 -20.24 -18.41 34.68
C LYS A 203 -19.45 -17.12 34.64
N ARG A 204 -18.47 -17.03 33.74
CA ARG A 204 -17.71 -15.79 33.48
C ARG A 204 -18.19 -15.12 32.20
N ARG A 205 -18.15 -13.79 32.16
CA ARG A 205 -18.45 -12.98 30.98
C ARG A 205 -17.24 -12.14 30.62
N GLY A 206 -17.15 -11.61 29.41
CA GLY A 206 -15.97 -10.86 29.01
C GLY A 206 -16.10 -10.15 27.68
N ASP A 207 -14.96 -9.68 27.20
CA ASP A 207 -14.80 -9.09 25.87
C ASP A 207 -13.76 -9.91 25.09
N THR A 208 -13.94 -9.99 23.78
CA THR A 208 -12.96 -10.53 22.84
C THR A 208 -12.39 -9.40 21.99
N LEU A 209 -11.12 -9.53 21.65
CA LEU A 209 -10.37 -8.63 20.79
C LEU A 209 -9.60 -9.46 19.77
N SER A 210 -10.00 -9.34 18.51
CA SER A 210 -9.32 -9.97 17.37
C SER A 210 -8.40 -8.95 16.71
N ILE A 211 -7.09 -9.19 16.82
CA ILE A 211 -6.05 -8.33 16.25
C ILE A 211 -5.59 -8.91 14.90
N TYR A 212 -5.74 -8.14 13.83
CA TYR A 212 -5.36 -8.47 12.46
C TYR A 212 -4.20 -7.58 11.99
N GLY A 213 -3.31 -8.14 11.18
CA GLY A 213 -2.19 -7.43 10.57
C GLY A 213 -1.02 -8.38 10.26
N ALA A 214 0.06 -7.81 9.74
CA ALA A 214 1.29 -8.55 9.38
C ALA A 214 1.92 -9.24 10.60
N ARG A 215 2.34 -10.52 10.46
CA ARG A 215 2.89 -11.33 11.57
C ARG A 215 4.29 -11.87 11.34
N ASP A 216 4.67 -12.08 10.09
CA ASP A 216 5.91 -12.73 9.71
C ASP A 216 6.54 -12.08 8.48
N ARG A 217 7.82 -12.36 8.26
CA ARG A 217 8.56 -11.99 7.04
C ARG A 217 8.15 -12.84 5.82
N GLY A 218 7.35 -13.89 6.03
CA GLY A 218 6.95 -14.91 5.04
C GLY A 218 5.60 -14.57 4.40
N MET A 219 5.67 -13.86 3.27
CA MET A 219 4.54 -13.10 2.72
C MET A 219 3.73 -13.93 1.71
N SER A 220 2.45 -14.23 2.01
CA SER A 220 1.47 -14.50 0.95
C SER A 220 0.82 -13.19 0.52
N GLU A 221 0.39 -13.07 -0.76
CA GLU A 221 -0.32 -11.90 -1.31
C GLU A 221 -1.52 -11.44 -0.45
N SER A 222 -2.07 -12.33 0.38
CA SER A 222 -3.30 -12.08 1.14
C SER A 222 -3.12 -11.50 2.55
N SER A 223 -1.91 -11.44 3.13
CA SER A 223 -1.75 -11.09 4.55
C SER A 223 -0.58 -10.18 4.95
N ALA A 224 0.46 -10.04 4.14
CA ALA A 224 1.72 -9.39 4.57
C ALA A 224 1.65 -7.86 4.74
N TYR A 225 0.65 -7.21 4.14
CA TYR A 225 0.58 -5.76 4.07
C TYR A 225 -0.81 -5.24 4.47
N ALA A 226 -1.57 -6.05 5.21
CA ALA A 226 -2.82 -5.61 5.79
C ALA A 226 -2.50 -4.61 6.92
N GLU A 227 -3.18 -3.47 6.91
CA GLU A 227 -3.08 -2.54 8.02
C GLU A 227 -3.58 -3.18 9.31
N LEU A 228 -3.04 -2.71 10.44
CA LEU A 228 -3.58 -3.04 11.75
C LEU A 228 -5.10 -2.79 11.76
N HIS A 229 -5.84 -3.85 12.04
CA HIS A 229 -7.29 -3.82 12.20
C HIS A 229 -7.67 -4.61 13.46
N LEU A 230 -8.60 -4.06 14.24
CA LEU A 230 -9.12 -4.69 15.44
C LEU A 230 -10.63 -4.93 15.24
N SER A 231 -11.08 -6.13 15.58
CA SER A 231 -12.51 -6.44 15.74
C SER A 231 -12.77 -6.80 17.19
N THR A 232 -13.89 -6.34 17.71
CA THR A 232 -14.32 -6.56 19.09
C THR A 232 -15.52 -7.50 19.12
N GLY A 233 -15.67 -8.22 20.22
CA GLY A 233 -16.85 -9.01 20.54
C GLY A 233 -16.98 -9.18 22.05
N GLY A 234 -17.98 -9.94 22.47
CA GLY A 234 -18.22 -10.25 23.87
C GLY A 234 -18.76 -11.67 24.04
N PHE A 235 -18.71 -12.14 25.28
CA PHE A 235 -19.30 -13.42 25.66
C PHE A 235 -19.96 -13.30 27.03
N THR A 236 -21.07 -14.01 27.21
CA THR A 236 -21.87 -13.97 28.45
C THR A 236 -21.64 -15.17 29.36
N ARG A 237 -21.04 -16.24 28.83
CA ARG A 237 -20.68 -17.46 29.53
C ARG A 237 -19.32 -17.93 29.03
N MET A 238 -18.52 -18.50 29.93
CA MET A 238 -17.27 -19.19 29.61
C MET A 238 -17.01 -20.19 30.74
N GLU A 239 -16.69 -21.43 30.38
CA GLU A 239 -16.47 -22.52 31.34
C GLU A 239 -14.97 -22.79 31.51
N THR A 240 -14.55 -23.05 32.76
CA THR A 240 -13.17 -23.50 33.03
C THR A 240 -13.15 -25.01 33.10
N VAL A 241 -12.44 -25.65 32.16
CA VAL A 241 -12.24 -27.10 32.13
C VAL A 241 -10.83 -27.41 32.60
N VAL A 242 -10.72 -28.20 33.66
CA VAL A 242 -9.43 -28.71 34.11
C VAL A 242 -9.06 -29.86 33.18
N ILE A 243 -7.93 -29.75 32.49
CA ILE A 243 -7.45 -30.87 31.67
C ILE A 243 -6.89 -31.93 32.63
N PRO A 244 -7.32 -33.20 32.54
CA PRO A 244 -6.86 -34.26 33.45
C PRO A 244 -5.36 -34.56 33.39
N VAL A 245 -4.66 -34.09 32.35
CA VAL A 245 -3.24 -34.36 32.09
C VAL A 245 -2.48 -33.03 32.10
N GLY A 246 -1.91 -32.68 33.25
CA GLY A 246 -1.18 -31.42 33.49
C GLY A 246 -1.85 -30.53 34.54
N SER A 247 -1.12 -29.53 35.05
CA SER A 247 -1.67 -28.50 35.95
C SER A 247 -2.41 -27.37 35.20
N ASP A 248 -2.57 -27.54 33.89
CA ASP A 248 -3.16 -26.53 33.03
C ASP A 248 -4.69 -26.55 33.14
N ARG A 249 -5.23 -25.40 33.53
CA ARG A 249 -6.65 -25.09 33.38
C ARG A 249 -6.84 -24.59 31.95
N GLU A 250 -7.76 -25.19 31.22
CA GLU A 250 -8.19 -24.71 29.91
C GLU A 250 -9.56 -24.07 30.03
N PHE A 251 -9.82 -23.06 29.22
CA PHE A 251 -11.16 -22.50 29.10
C PHE A 251 -11.79 -23.17 27.87
N ARG A 252 -12.93 -23.86 28.03
CA ARG A 252 -13.71 -24.35 26.88
C ARG A 252 -14.82 -23.34 26.62
N TYR A 253 -14.90 -22.91 25.37
CA TYR A 253 -15.91 -22.00 24.82
C TYR A 253 -16.83 -22.80 23.89
N ASP A 254 -17.90 -22.27 23.31
CA ASP A 254 -18.96 -21.33 23.68
C ASP A 254 -20.05 -21.67 22.65
N GLN A 255 -21.33 -21.73 23.04
CA GLN A 255 -22.37 -21.92 22.03
C GLN A 255 -22.49 -20.62 21.22
N PRO A 256 -22.86 -20.64 19.93
CA PRO A 256 -23.08 -19.41 19.16
C PRO A 256 -24.01 -18.39 19.84
N ALA A 257 -24.92 -18.86 20.71
CA ALA A 257 -25.83 -18.03 21.50
C ALA A 257 -25.17 -17.28 22.66
N ASP A 258 -23.96 -17.67 23.09
CA ASP A 258 -23.23 -17.03 24.19
C ASP A 258 -22.39 -15.82 23.71
N TYR A 259 -22.17 -15.70 22.39
CA TYR A 259 -21.54 -14.55 21.75
C TYR A 259 -22.50 -13.36 21.72
N VAL A 260 -21.98 -12.21 22.11
CA VAL A 260 -22.69 -10.93 22.14
C VAL A 260 -21.79 -9.83 21.60
N ASP A 261 -22.35 -8.64 21.42
CA ASP A 261 -21.56 -7.46 21.12
C ASP A 261 -20.58 -7.19 22.27
N ALA A 262 -19.45 -6.57 21.91
CA ALA A 262 -18.49 -6.13 22.91
C ALA A 262 -19.13 -5.14 23.87
N SER A 263 -18.66 -5.15 25.11
CA SER A 263 -19.08 -4.12 26.04
C SER A 263 -18.50 -2.76 25.67
N ALA A 264 -19.07 -1.70 26.27
CA ALA A 264 -18.52 -0.36 26.15
C ALA A 264 -17.05 -0.25 26.60
N GLN A 265 -16.58 -1.13 27.49
CA GLN A 265 -15.16 -1.17 27.87
C GLN A 265 -14.31 -1.79 26.76
N GLY A 266 -14.75 -2.91 26.18
CA GLY A 266 -14.05 -3.55 25.07
C GLY A 266 -13.93 -2.63 23.84
N GLU A 267 -14.99 -1.90 23.52
CA GLU A 267 -14.99 -0.89 22.46
C GLU A 267 -13.99 0.25 22.74
N ARG A 268 -13.96 0.76 23.98
CA ARG A 268 -12.99 1.80 24.39
C ARG A 268 -11.56 1.28 24.32
N ASP A 269 -11.32 0.07 24.81
CA ASP A 269 -10.00 -0.55 24.79
C ASP A 269 -9.49 -0.71 23.35
N ALA A 270 -10.33 -1.20 22.44
CA ALA A 270 -9.98 -1.36 21.04
C ALA A 270 -9.69 -0.02 20.35
N ALA A 271 -10.51 1.00 20.61
CA ALA A 271 -10.31 2.35 20.08
C ALA A 271 -8.98 2.97 20.58
N GLU A 272 -8.69 2.84 21.88
CA GLU A 272 -7.43 3.31 22.48
C GLU A 272 -6.22 2.59 21.88
N ILE A 273 -6.27 1.26 21.79
CA ILE A 273 -5.20 0.45 21.19
C ILE A 273 -4.96 0.87 19.74
N LEU A 274 -6.02 0.96 18.93
CA LEU A 274 -5.90 1.31 17.53
C LEU A 274 -5.31 2.72 17.36
N SER A 275 -5.77 3.70 18.16
CA SER A 275 -5.27 5.07 18.10
C SER A 275 -3.80 5.22 18.50
N ALA A 276 -3.32 4.39 19.44
CA ALA A 276 -1.96 4.46 19.95
C ALA A 276 -0.93 3.73 19.06
N CYS A 277 -1.39 2.67 18.38
CA CYS A 277 -0.54 1.76 17.63
C CYS A 277 -0.59 1.96 16.10
N LYS A 278 -1.64 2.60 15.57
CA LYS A 278 -1.70 2.98 14.16
C LYS A 278 -0.94 4.30 13.96
N ARG A 279 0.33 4.21 13.57
CA ARG A 279 1.19 5.36 13.24
C ARG A 279 1.74 5.24 11.84
#